data_AF-A0A2N5ESI8-F1
#
_entry.id   AF-A0A2N5ESI8-F1
#
_cell.length_a   1.000
_cell.length_b   1.000
_cell.length_c   1.000
_cell.angle_alpha   90.00
_cell.angle_beta   90.00
_cell.angle_gamma   90.00
#
_symmetry.space_group_name_H-M   'P 1'
#
loop_
_entity.id
_entity.type
_entity.pdbx_description
1 polymer ?
#
loop_
_entity_poly.entity_id
_entity_poly.type
_entity_poly.pdbx_seq_one_letter_code
_entity_poly.pdbx_strand_id
1 'polypeptide(L)'
;MSHELLKFAKRFVSGEISADSFADPYQAMWKREGNNGLLLQDDPALSEKLSTIFCLADQYNPDSDRHPSEFGADELKKRIEDVIAQ
;
A
#
# COMPACT_ATOMS: atom_id res chain seq x y z
N MET A 1 14.31 4.45 7.88
CA MET A 1 13.54 3.22 7.62
C MET A 1 12.06 3.47 7.82
N SER A 2 11.26 3.06 6.85
CA SER A 2 9.86 3.43 6.64
C SER A 2 8.88 2.52 7.37
N HIS A 3 9.08 2.38 8.69
CA HIS A 3 8.29 1.47 9.52
C HIS A 3 6.82 1.87 9.65
N GLU A 4 6.50 3.16 9.52
CA GLU A 4 5.13 3.67 9.59
C GLU A 4 4.29 3.25 8.37
N LEU A 5 4.86 3.26 7.15
CA LEU A 5 4.19 2.73 5.96
C LEU A 5 3.87 1.25 6.10
N LEU A 6 4.84 0.44 6.55
CA LEU A 6 4.63 -0.98 6.75
C LEU A 6 3.58 -1.25 7.83
N LYS A 7 3.61 -0.49 8.92
CA LYS A 7 2.60 -0.59 9.99
C LYS A 7 1.22 -0.21 9.47
N PHE A 8 1.12 0.83 8.64
CA PHE A 8 -0.15 1.23 8.04
C PHE A 8 -0.71 0.15 7.11
N ALA A 9 0.12 -0.47 6.27
CA ALA A 9 -0.28 -1.60 5.44
C ALA A 9 -0.74 -2.82 6.26
N LYS A 10 -0.07 -3.12 7.38
CA LYS A 10 -0.50 -4.21 8.29
C LYS A 10 -1.87 -3.94 8.93
N ARG A 11 -2.18 -2.69 9.27
CA ARG A 11 -3.50 -2.30 9.81
C ARG A 11 -4.62 -2.48 8.78
N PHE A 12 -4.32 -2.25 7.50
CA PHE A 12 -5.26 -2.54 6.43
C PHE A 12 -5.50 -4.05 6.29
N VAL A 13 -4.44 -4.85 6.26
CA VAL A 13 -4.56 -6.32 6.17
C VAL A 13 -5.22 -6.93 7.41
N SER A 14 -5.05 -6.36 8.60
CA SER A 14 -5.78 -6.79 9.81
C SER A 14 -7.28 -6.43 9.77
N GLY A 15 -7.70 -5.55 8.85
CA GLY A 15 -9.07 -5.05 8.75
C GLY A 15 -9.39 -3.90 9.71
N GLU A 16 -8.38 -3.30 10.35
CA GLU A 16 -8.58 -2.11 11.20
C GLU A 16 -8.97 -0.87 10.39
N ILE A 17 -8.62 -0.81 9.11
CA ILE A 17 -8.96 0.28 8.19
C ILE A 17 -9.50 -0.30 6.88
N SER A 18 -10.45 0.39 6.26
CA SER A 18 -11.01 0.01 4.95
C SER A 18 -10.05 0.37 3.82
N ALA A 19 -10.30 -0.18 2.63
CA ALA A 19 -9.54 0.15 1.41
C ALA A 19 -9.68 1.64 1.04
N ASP A 20 -10.89 2.21 1.17
CA ASP A 20 -11.15 3.64 0.96
C ASP A 20 -10.35 4.54 1.91
N SER A 21 -10.14 4.07 3.14
CA SER A 21 -9.35 4.79 4.15
C SER A 21 -7.85 4.46 4.08
N PHE A 22 -7.43 3.59 3.16
CA PHE A 22 -6.06 3.11 3.04
C PHE A 22 -5.37 3.65 1.79
N ALA A 23 -6.00 3.56 0.61
CA ALA A 23 -5.33 3.78 -0.68
C ALA A 23 -4.70 5.18 -0.79
N ASP A 24 -5.52 6.23 -0.73
CA ASP A 24 -5.02 7.62 -0.83
C ASP A 24 -4.06 7.99 0.30
N PRO A 25 -4.36 7.67 1.59
CA PRO A 25 -3.43 7.97 2.67
C PRO A 25 -2.09 7.24 2.54
N TYR A 26 -2.07 5.98 2.10
CA TYR A 26 -0.83 5.23 1.88
C TYR A 26 0.02 5.91 0.81
N GLN A 27 -0.57 6.28 -0.33
CA GLN A 27 0.13 6.99 -1.39
C GLN A 27 0.70 8.33 -0.93
N ALA A 28 -0.06 9.09 -0.13
CA ALA A 28 0.40 10.36 0.43
C ALA A 28 1.57 10.17 1.41
N MET A 29 1.50 9.16 2.27
CA MET A 29 2.59 8.80 3.19
C MET A 29 3.86 8.41 2.41
N TRP A 30 3.72 7.58 1.37
CA TRP A 30 4.85 7.12 0.57
C TRP A 30 5.55 8.29 -0.15
N LYS A 31 4.77 9.17 -0.79
CA LYS A 31 5.30 10.39 -1.43
C LYS A 31 6.02 11.30 -0.43
N ARG A 32 5.45 11.50 0.77
CA ARG A 32 6.06 12.30 1.84
C ARG A 32 7.39 11.72 2.30
N GLU A 33 7.44 10.41 2.55
CA GLU A 33 8.66 9.74 3.00
C GLU A 33 9.75 9.75 1.91
N GLY A 34 9.37 9.60 0.63
CA GLY A 34 10.26 9.75 -0.51
C GLY A 34 10.87 11.14 -0.61
N ASN A 35 10.04 12.19 -0.51
CA ASN A 35 10.49 13.59 -0.54
C ASN A 35 11.46 13.93 0.60
N ASN A 36 11.33 13.26 1.74
CA ASN A 36 12.21 13.45 2.91
C ASN A 36 13.44 12.55 2.88
N GLY A 37 13.64 11.75 1.83
CA GLY A 37 14.77 10.83 1.69
C GLY A 37 14.72 9.62 2.64
N LEU A 38 13.58 9.37 3.31
CA LEU A 38 13.42 8.27 4.26
C LEU A 38 13.41 6.90 3.55
N LEU A 39 12.80 6.83 2.36
CA LEU A 39 12.78 5.62 1.54
C LEU A 39 14.18 5.18 1.09
N LEU A 40 15.13 6.11 0.97
CA LEU A 40 16.52 5.82 0.59
C LEU A 40 17.29 5.09 1.71
N GLN A 41 16.73 5.07 2.92
CA GLN A 41 17.32 4.40 4.08
C GLN A 41 16.71 3.00 4.29
N ASP A 42 15.74 2.60 3.46
CA ASP A 42 15.16 1.26 3.52
C ASP A 42 16.11 0.25 2.91
N ASP A 43 16.13 -0.96 3.48
CA ASP A 43 16.77 -2.07 2.80
C ASP A 43 16.02 -2.42 1.49
N PRO A 44 16.68 -3.06 0.52
CA PRO A 44 16.06 -3.33 -0.78
C PRO A 44 14.74 -4.10 -0.70
N ALA A 45 14.62 -5.06 0.24
CA ALA A 45 13.41 -5.87 0.36
C ALA A 45 12.24 -5.05 0.94
N LEU A 46 12.50 -4.19 1.93
CA LEU A 46 11.50 -3.26 2.43
C LEU A 46 11.08 -2.25 1.36
N SER A 47 12.03 -1.67 0.64
CA SER A 47 11.76 -0.70 -0.43
C SER A 47 10.90 -1.30 -1.55
N GLU A 48 11.19 -2.53 -1.98
CA GLU A 48 10.40 -3.26 -2.97
C GLU A 48 8.96 -3.51 -2.50
N LYS A 49 8.77 -3.97 -1.26
CA LYS A 49 7.41 -4.15 -0.69
C LYS A 49 6.63 -2.84 -0.68
N LEU A 50 7.24 -1.76 -0.19
CA LEU A 50 6.54 -0.48 0.00
C LEU A 50 6.16 0.16 -1.35
N SER A 51 7.02 0.06 -2.34
CA SER A 51 6.75 0.51 -3.72
C SER A 51 5.72 -0.38 -4.42
N THR A 52 5.74 -1.69 -4.21
CA THR A 52 4.71 -2.60 -4.74
C THR A 52 3.33 -2.27 -4.17
N ILE A 53 3.24 -2.03 -2.85
CA ILE A 53 1.98 -1.64 -2.20
C ILE A 53 1.48 -0.28 -2.73
N PHE A 54 2.39 0.65 -3.04
CA PHE A 54 2.03 1.92 -3.67
C PHE A 54 1.33 1.70 -5.02
N CYS A 55 1.89 0.85 -5.88
CA CYS A 55 1.27 0.50 -7.16
C CYS A 55 -0.09 -0.17 -6.98
N LEU A 56 -0.21 -1.10 -6.01
CA LEU A 56 -1.48 -1.76 -5.72
C LEU A 56 -2.55 -0.77 -5.24
N ALA A 57 -2.18 0.20 -4.41
CA ALA A 57 -3.07 1.26 -3.94
C ALA A 57 -3.50 2.22 -5.06
N ASP A 58 -2.65 2.47 -6.06
CA ASP A 58 -2.98 3.27 -7.25
C ASP A 58 -3.99 2.56 -8.17
N GLN A 59 -3.99 1.22 -8.16
CA GLN A 59 -4.93 0.38 -8.91
C GLN A 59 -6.25 0.12 -8.18
N TYR A 60 -6.46 0.69 -6.98
CA TYR A 60 -7.71 0.52 -6.25
C TYR A 60 -8.81 1.40 -6.83
N ASN A 61 -9.98 0.81 -7.05
CA ASN A 61 -11.19 1.56 -7.38
C ASN A 61 -12.40 0.91 -6.68
N PRO A 62 -13.13 1.64 -5.81
CA PRO A 62 -14.29 1.09 -5.10
C PRO A 62 -15.51 0.86 -6.00
N ASP A 63 -15.57 1.52 -7.15
CA ASP A 63 -16.76 1.59 -7.98
C ASP A 63 -16.96 0.32 -8.84
N SER A 64 -18.17 0.17 -9.39
CA SER A 64 -18.53 -0.96 -10.23
C SER A 64 -18.04 -0.86 -11.68
N ASP A 65 -17.56 0.31 -12.10
CA ASP A 65 -17.03 0.60 -13.43
C ASP A 65 -15.52 0.34 -13.56
N ARG A 66 -14.95 -0.35 -12.56
CA ARG A 66 -13.56 -0.79 -12.51
C ARG A 66 -13.01 -1.33 -13.83
N HIS A 67 -11.83 -0.86 -14.21
CA HIS A 67 -11.07 -1.44 -15.30
C HIS A 67 -10.59 -2.87 -14.91
N PRO A 68 -10.40 -3.81 -15.85
CA PRO A 68 -9.92 -5.17 -15.54
C PRO A 68 -8.57 -5.25 -14.82
N SER A 69 -7.78 -4.18 -14.84
CA SER A 69 -6.51 -4.07 -14.12
C SER A 69 -6.63 -3.42 -12.74
N GLU A 70 -7.84 -3.03 -12.33
CA GLU A 70 -8.12 -2.40 -11.04
C GLU A 70 -8.68 -3.41 -10.03
N PHE A 71 -8.54 -3.10 -8.75
CA PHE A 71 -8.89 -3.98 -7.65
C PHE A 71 -10.00 -3.38 -6.80
N GLY A 72 -10.89 -4.26 -6.32
CA GLY A 72 -11.79 -3.92 -5.22
C GLY A 72 -11.12 -4.13 -3.87
N ALA A 73 -11.84 -3.83 -2.80
CA ALA A 73 -11.29 -3.88 -1.44
C ALA A 73 -10.69 -5.25 -1.05
N ASP A 74 -11.40 -6.34 -1.33
CA ASP A 74 -10.97 -7.69 -0.96
C ASP A 74 -9.72 -8.14 -1.75
N GLU A 75 -9.70 -7.86 -3.05
CA GLU A 75 -8.57 -8.21 -3.92
C GLU A 75 -7.33 -7.38 -3.57
N LEU A 76 -7.51 -6.08 -3.30
CA LEU A 76 -6.43 -5.21 -2.81
C LEU A 76 -5.84 -5.76 -1.51
N LYS A 77 -6.70 -6.12 -0.55
CA LYS A 77 -6.31 -6.67 0.74
C LYS A 77 -5.46 -7.92 0.61
N LYS A 78 -5.93 -8.88 -0.20
CA LYS A 78 -5.23 -10.13 -0.44
C LYS A 78 -3.84 -9.92 -1.06
N ARG A 79 -3.75 -9.05 -2.07
CA ARG A 79 -2.45 -8.75 -2.71
C ARG A 79 -1.46 -8.09 -1.77
N ILE A 80 -1.92 -7.17 -0.93
CA ILE A 80 -1.06 -6.52 0.06
C ILE A 80 -0.62 -7.52 1.14
N GLU A 81 -1.49 -8.43 1.55
CA GLU A 81 -1.13 -9.53 2.46
C GLU A 81 -0.02 -10.41 1.88
N ASP A 82 -0.14 -10.81 0.61
CA ASP A 82 0.88 -11.60 -0.10
C ASP A 82 2.22 -10.86 -0.18
N VAL A 83 2.22 -9.54 -0.43
CA VAL A 83 3.45 -8.72 -0.47
C VAL A 83 4.12 -8.60 0.91
N ILE A 84 3.32 -8.47 1.98
CA ILE A 84 3.86 -8.36 3.35
C ILE A 84 4.50 -9.68 3.80
N ALA A 85 3.93 -10.81 3.38
CA ALA A 85 4.33 -12.17 3.78
C ALA A 85 5.61 -12.70 3.10
N GLN A 86 6.03 -12.11 1.98
CA GLN A 86 7.31 -12.40 1.31
C GLN A 86 8.52 -12.00 2.16
#